data_AF-A0A7S2RDV7-F1
#
_entry.id   AF-A0A7S2RDV7-F1
#
_cell.length_a   1.000
_cell.length_b   1.000
_cell.length_c   1.000
_cell.angle_alpha   90.00
_cell.angle_beta   90.00
_cell.angle_gamma   90.00
#
_symmetry.space_group_name_H-M   'P 1'
#
loop_
_entity.id
_entity.type
_entity.pdbx_description
1 polymer ?
#
loop_
_entity_poly.entity_id
_entity_poly.type
_entity_poly.pdbx_seq_one_letter_code
_entity_poly.pdbx_strand_id
1 'polypeptide(L)'
;GITAIASLKSIVDAIGGIEVCDSFDMIAGTSTGAIIAFLVGLRRESSQLPSNRYDKLIKRIFVKSALSTPMLLFTTASYDENPFNTVMTEILRDNSMLDSRYDPTVPLVFALSSKMSSTPTQISLFRNYNYSGGELKDAFILDPTEARQELGLPEEDDISALMTNWENKGSKSGTCATRTREGSRHAGSFRVLQRAALRATTAAPTFFKPVLMSGELYCDGGIVASNPTAVAVHEARTLFPDVPIEMVVSCGTGAFYEEKSPPRIGWDGIIGQIVNSATDGEQIHHIMEDILGQGGTAQLGKSSVSQTRYYRFNPIIGMPNDFPIDEIDPDRLSELSDITMKYMKQPEQQKKLKEISETLDGTPTWKQQVSQIFSHLKKQK
;
A
#
# COMPACT_ATOMS: atom_id res chain seq x y z
N GLY A 1 -12.10 -2.80 -3.94
CA GLY A 1 -11.24 -3.89 -3.44
C GLY A 1 -11.31 -5.15 -4.31
N ILE A 2 -12.49 -5.76 -4.42
CA ILE A 2 -12.73 -6.97 -5.23
C ILE A 2 -12.23 -6.83 -6.67
N THR A 3 -12.49 -5.70 -7.31
CA THR A 3 -11.99 -5.38 -8.65
C THR A 3 -10.47 -5.51 -8.76
N ALA A 4 -9.71 -4.88 -7.85
CA ALA A 4 -8.25 -4.96 -7.85
C ALA A 4 -7.77 -6.41 -7.66
N ILE A 5 -8.43 -7.18 -6.79
CA ILE A 5 -8.16 -8.61 -6.59
C ILE A 5 -8.40 -9.44 -7.87
N ALA A 6 -9.52 -9.22 -8.56
CA ALA A 6 -9.84 -9.93 -9.79
C ALA A 6 -8.84 -9.59 -10.91
N SER A 7 -8.38 -8.34 -10.98
CA SER A 7 -7.29 -7.94 -11.88
C SER A 7 -5.97 -8.61 -11.52
N LEU A 8 -5.58 -8.63 -10.24
CA LEU A 8 -4.36 -9.31 -9.77
C LEU A 8 -4.38 -10.80 -10.09
N LYS A 9 -5.53 -11.46 -9.91
CA LYS A 9 -5.70 -12.87 -10.29
C LYS A 9 -5.42 -13.08 -11.79
N SER A 10 -5.99 -12.24 -12.65
CA SER A 10 -5.75 -12.33 -14.09
C SER A 10 -4.29 -12.05 -14.48
N ILE A 11 -3.59 -11.20 -13.72
CA ILE A 11 -2.15 -10.96 -13.87
C ILE A 11 -1.36 -12.21 -13.49
N VAL A 12 -1.63 -12.79 -12.32
CA VAL A 12 -0.95 -14.01 -11.86
C VAL A 12 -1.18 -15.19 -12.81
N ASP A 13 -2.40 -15.36 -13.30
CA ASP A 13 -2.72 -16.37 -14.31
C ASP A 13 -1.91 -16.16 -15.61
N ALA A 14 -1.71 -14.90 -16.03
CA ALA A 14 -0.95 -14.56 -17.24
C ALA A 14 0.57 -14.77 -17.11
N ILE A 15 1.12 -14.70 -15.89
CA ILE A 15 2.55 -14.88 -15.61
C ILE A 15 2.89 -16.30 -15.14
N GLY A 16 2.05 -17.28 -15.52
CA GLY A 16 2.30 -18.70 -15.25
C GLY A 16 2.03 -19.13 -13.81
N GLY A 17 1.20 -18.38 -13.06
CA GLY A 17 0.86 -18.68 -11.67
C GLY A 17 1.91 -18.26 -10.65
N ILE A 18 2.92 -17.47 -11.06
CA ILE A 18 3.88 -16.88 -10.14
C ILE A 18 3.17 -15.81 -9.31
N GLU A 19 3.36 -15.83 -7.98
CA GLU A 19 2.66 -14.91 -7.09
C GLU A 19 3.23 -13.50 -7.15
N VAL A 20 2.37 -12.50 -6.86
CA VAL A 20 2.72 -11.08 -6.91
C VAL A 20 3.98 -10.76 -6.08
N CYS A 21 4.12 -11.36 -4.89
CA CYS A 21 5.31 -11.17 -4.04
C CYS A 21 6.61 -11.76 -4.58
N ASP A 22 6.54 -12.67 -5.55
CA ASP A 22 7.69 -13.25 -6.23
C ASP A 22 8.01 -12.56 -7.56
N SER A 23 7.04 -11.82 -8.13
CA SER A 23 7.18 -11.13 -9.42
C SER A 23 7.49 -9.65 -9.34
N PHE A 24 7.15 -8.98 -8.22
CA PHE A 24 7.31 -7.53 -8.06
C PHE A 24 8.20 -7.19 -6.88
N ASP A 25 9.20 -6.33 -7.10
CA ASP A 25 10.14 -5.89 -6.05
C ASP A 25 9.50 -4.95 -5.03
N MET A 26 8.50 -4.19 -5.46
CA MET A 26 7.78 -3.21 -4.63
C MET A 26 6.27 -3.31 -4.83
N ILE A 27 5.54 -3.31 -3.72
CA ILE A 27 4.07 -3.32 -3.67
C ILE A 27 3.59 -2.15 -2.81
N ALA A 28 2.76 -1.29 -3.40
CA ALA A 28 2.22 -0.11 -2.75
C ALA A 28 0.70 -0.20 -2.64
N GLY A 29 0.13 0.34 -1.57
CA GLY A 29 -1.32 0.39 -1.40
C GLY A 29 -1.81 1.60 -0.60
N THR A 30 -3.02 2.04 -0.93
CA THR A 30 -3.76 3.06 -0.16
C THR A 30 -5.09 2.47 0.26
N SER A 31 -5.52 2.69 1.50
CA SER A 31 -6.81 2.24 2.02
C SER A 31 -6.98 0.72 1.83
N THR A 32 -8.08 0.32 1.19
CA THR A 32 -8.35 -1.05 0.78
C THR A 32 -7.19 -1.69 -0.02
N GLY A 33 -6.48 -0.92 -0.84
CA GLY A 33 -5.30 -1.38 -1.57
C GLY A 33 -4.13 -1.73 -0.64
N ALA A 34 -4.00 -1.07 0.52
CA ALA A 34 -2.99 -1.41 1.52
C ALA A 34 -3.29 -2.76 2.21
N ILE A 35 -4.58 -3.07 2.45
CA ILE A 35 -4.99 -4.39 2.93
C ILE A 35 -4.52 -5.47 1.95
N ILE A 36 -4.81 -5.28 0.66
CA ILE A 36 -4.39 -6.21 -0.40
C ILE A 36 -2.86 -6.31 -0.44
N ALA A 37 -2.14 -5.19 -0.43
CA ALA A 37 -0.68 -5.15 -0.44
C ALA A 37 -0.05 -5.91 0.74
N PHE A 38 -0.63 -5.81 1.93
CA PHE A 38 -0.12 -6.51 3.12
C PHE A 38 -0.40 -8.02 3.04
N LEU A 39 -1.55 -8.42 2.51
CA LEU A 39 -1.88 -9.83 2.30
C LEU A 39 -0.98 -10.48 1.24
N VAL A 40 -0.91 -9.90 0.04
CA VAL A 40 -0.16 -10.50 -1.08
C VAL A 40 1.34 -10.29 -0.92
N GLY A 41 1.78 -9.19 -0.30
CA GLY A 41 3.18 -8.84 -0.13
C GLY A 41 3.79 -9.34 1.18
N LEU A 42 3.29 -8.88 2.33
CA LEU A 42 3.87 -9.21 3.64
C LEU A 42 3.52 -10.63 4.09
N ARG A 43 2.28 -11.07 3.86
CA ARG A 43 1.84 -12.43 4.21
C ARG A 43 2.09 -13.44 3.10
N ARG A 44 2.48 -12.97 1.92
CA ARG A 44 2.74 -13.79 0.72
C ARG A 44 1.57 -14.74 0.44
N GLU A 45 0.35 -14.29 0.70
CA GLU A 45 -0.86 -15.07 0.41
C GLU A 45 -1.02 -15.20 -1.10
N SER A 46 -1.47 -16.38 -1.53
CA SER A 46 -1.73 -16.64 -2.94
C SER A 46 -2.86 -15.75 -3.44
N SER A 47 -2.59 -15.07 -4.55
CA SER A 47 -3.56 -14.30 -5.33
C SER A 47 -4.65 -15.15 -5.99
N GLN A 48 -4.56 -16.48 -5.92
CA GLN A 48 -5.58 -17.41 -6.41
C GLN A 48 -6.68 -17.69 -5.35
N LEU A 49 -6.45 -17.33 -4.09
CA LEU A 49 -7.38 -17.53 -2.97
C LEU A 49 -8.26 -16.32 -2.54
N PRO A 50 -8.37 -15.16 -3.23
CA PRO A 50 -8.74 -13.96 -2.51
C PRO A 50 -10.24 -13.73 -2.43
N SER A 51 -11.10 -14.31 -3.27
CA SER A 51 -12.56 -14.10 -3.09
C SER A 51 -13.02 -14.62 -1.73
N ASN A 52 -12.77 -15.87 -1.38
CA ASN A 52 -13.27 -16.44 -0.12
C ASN A 52 -12.67 -15.81 1.15
N ARG A 53 -11.40 -15.39 1.14
CA ARG A 53 -10.75 -14.79 2.33
C ARG A 53 -11.02 -13.30 2.42
N TYR A 54 -10.93 -12.57 1.31
CA TYR A 54 -11.22 -11.14 1.28
C TYR A 54 -12.72 -10.87 1.47
N ASP A 55 -13.62 -11.73 0.98
CA ASP A 55 -15.06 -11.65 1.29
C ASP A 55 -15.32 -11.88 2.77
N LYS A 56 -14.63 -12.85 3.40
CA LYS A 56 -14.69 -13.05 4.85
C LYS A 56 -14.12 -11.87 5.63
N LEU A 57 -13.07 -11.24 5.12
CA LEU A 57 -12.41 -10.06 5.68
C LEU A 57 -13.35 -8.85 5.62
N ILE A 58 -13.88 -8.52 4.43
CA ILE A 58 -14.82 -7.43 4.18
C ILE A 58 -16.09 -7.61 5.03
N LYS A 59 -16.69 -8.81 5.05
CA LYS A 59 -17.90 -9.07 5.85
C LYS A 59 -17.68 -8.86 7.34
N ARG A 60 -16.46 -9.09 7.85
CA ARG A 60 -16.12 -8.87 9.26
C ARG A 60 -15.65 -7.43 9.53
N ILE A 61 -15.12 -6.73 8.52
CA ILE A 61 -14.71 -5.33 8.60
C ILE A 61 -15.92 -4.39 8.56
N PHE A 62 -16.86 -4.60 7.64
CA PHE A 62 -18.02 -3.72 7.42
C PHE A 62 -19.28 -4.27 8.12
N VAL A 63 -19.20 -4.50 9.43
CA VAL A 63 -20.37 -4.87 10.24
C VAL A 63 -21.10 -3.58 10.64
N LYS A 64 -22.30 -3.36 10.11
CA LYS A 64 -23.21 -2.30 10.57
C LYS A 64 -23.65 -2.63 12.00
N SER A 65 -23.37 -1.75 12.96
CA SER A 65 -23.71 -1.99 14.37
C SER A 65 -25.23 -2.15 14.53
N ALA A 66 -25.68 -3.33 14.99
CA ALA A 66 -27.09 -3.69 15.10
C ALA A 66 -27.87 -2.91 16.19
N LEU A 67 -27.18 -2.09 16.99
CA LEU A 67 -27.79 -1.11 17.90
C LEU A 67 -27.51 0.32 17.39
N SER A 68 -28.03 0.65 16.21
CA SER A 68 -27.93 2.01 15.66
C SER A 68 -28.96 2.93 16.30
N THR A 69 -28.67 3.42 17.51
CA THR A 69 -29.03 4.82 17.81
C THR A 69 -28.21 5.67 16.82
N PRO A 70 -28.73 6.76 16.21
CA PRO A 70 -28.04 7.40 15.09
C PRO A 70 -26.68 7.95 15.56
N MET A 71 -25.61 7.20 15.32
CA MET A 71 -24.24 7.50 15.78
C MET A 71 -23.70 8.79 15.18
N LEU A 72 -24.29 9.25 14.06
CA LEU A 72 -24.03 10.57 13.45
C LEU A 72 -24.47 11.76 14.31
N LEU A 73 -25.42 11.58 15.25
CA LEU A 73 -25.82 12.66 16.16
C LEU A 73 -24.80 12.93 17.27
N PHE A 74 -23.89 11.99 17.55
CA PHE A 74 -22.92 12.10 18.65
C PHE A 74 -21.46 11.78 18.26
N THR A 75 -21.20 11.25 17.06
CA THR A 75 -19.85 10.91 16.58
C THR A 75 -19.70 11.14 15.07
N THR A 76 -18.46 11.31 14.61
CA THR A 76 -18.10 11.57 13.21
C THR A 76 -17.85 10.30 12.38
N ALA A 77 -18.21 9.11 12.87
CA ALA A 77 -17.91 7.82 12.22
C ALA A 77 -19.13 6.89 12.19
N SER A 78 -19.32 6.24 11.05
CA SER A 78 -20.49 5.37 10.80
C SER A 78 -20.32 3.92 11.27
N TYR A 79 -19.08 3.46 11.53
CA TYR A 79 -18.79 2.06 11.89
C TYR A 79 -18.01 1.94 13.21
N ASP A 80 -18.23 0.82 13.92
CA ASP A 80 -17.44 0.44 15.10
C ASP A 80 -16.08 -0.15 14.67
N GLU A 81 -15.04 0.18 15.42
CA GLU A 81 -13.65 -0.18 15.12
C GLU A 81 -13.26 -1.55 15.67
N ASN A 82 -14.01 -2.08 16.64
CA ASN A 82 -13.67 -3.33 17.33
C ASN A 82 -13.64 -4.56 16.40
N PRO A 83 -14.62 -4.77 15.50
CA PRO A 83 -14.56 -5.87 14.53
C PRO A 83 -13.37 -5.73 13.57
N PHE A 84 -13.13 -4.50 13.09
CA PHE A 84 -11.99 -4.17 12.24
C PHE A 84 -10.66 -4.51 12.93
N ASN A 85 -10.45 -4.01 14.15
CA ASN A 85 -9.23 -4.24 14.93
C ASN A 85 -9.02 -5.73 15.24
N THR A 86 -10.09 -6.48 15.52
CA THR A 86 -10.02 -7.92 15.78
C THR A 86 -9.54 -8.67 14.55
N VAL A 87 -10.13 -8.40 13.37
CA VAL A 87 -9.74 -9.03 12.10
C VAL A 87 -8.29 -8.67 11.73
N MET A 88 -7.91 -7.41 11.90
CA MET A 88 -6.53 -6.98 11.67
C MET A 88 -5.55 -7.64 12.63
N THR A 89 -5.95 -7.89 13.88
CA THR A 89 -5.12 -8.62 14.85
C THR A 89 -4.97 -10.09 14.49
N GLU A 90 -6.06 -10.76 14.07
CA GLU A 90 -6.02 -12.15 13.62
C GLU A 90 -5.10 -12.34 12.40
N ILE A 91 -5.15 -11.42 11.44
CA ILE A 91 -4.47 -11.55 10.14
C ILE A 91 -3.05 -11.02 10.19
N LEU A 92 -2.83 -9.85 10.77
CA LEU A 92 -1.54 -9.16 10.76
C LEU A 92 -0.71 -9.43 12.01
N ARG A 93 -1.33 -9.85 13.12
CA ARG A 93 -0.66 -10.01 14.43
C ARG A 93 0.05 -8.72 14.87
N ASP A 94 0.70 -8.74 16.02
CA ASP A 94 1.54 -7.64 16.50
C ASP A 94 2.95 -7.65 15.88
N ASN A 95 3.02 -7.84 14.56
CA ASN A 95 4.29 -7.79 13.84
C ASN A 95 4.63 -6.34 13.48
N SER A 96 5.91 -5.96 13.62
CA SER A 96 6.43 -4.69 13.09
C SER A 96 6.46 -4.71 11.57
N MET A 97 6.34 -3.54 10.93
CA MET A 97 6.56 -3.40 9.49
C MET A 97 7.96 -3.86 9.11
N LEU A 98 9.00 -3.38 9.79
CA LEU A 98 10.40 -3.70 9.46
C LEU A 98 10.74 -5.18 9.64
N ASP A 99 10.19 -5.84 10.66
CA ASP A 99 10.49 -7.25 10.95
C ASP A 99 10.12 -8.19 9.80
N SER A 100 9.16 -7.79 8.95
CA SER A 100 8.81 -8.56 7.75
C SER A 100 9.98 -8.74 6.78
N ARG A 101 10.99 -7.85 6.81
CA ARG A 101 12.22 -7.95 6.01
C ARG A 101 13.31 -8.80 6.64
N TYR A 102 13.05 -9.43 7.79
CA TYR A 102 13.88 -10.54 8.26
C TYR A 102 13.91 -11.69 7.24
N ASP A 103 12.78 -11.94 6.57
CA ASP A 103 12.74 -12.80 5.39
C ASP A 103 13.14 -11.98 4.15
N PRO A 104 14.31 -12.28 3.53
CA PRO A 104 14.76 -11.53 2.38
C PRO A 104 13.85 -11.70 1.17
N THR A 105 13.00 -12.74 1.12
CA THR A 105 12.06 -12.99 0.01
C THR A 105 10.85 -12.06 0.03
N VAL A 106 10.50 -11.43 1.16
CA VAL A 106 9.37 -10.50 1.26
C VAL A 106 9.68 -9.23 0.46
N PRO A 107 8.84 -8.79 -0.49
CA PRO A 107 9.13 -7.59 -1.28
C PRO A 107 9.09 -6.31 -0.42
N LEU A 108 9.49 -5.19 -1.03
CA LEU A 108 9.31 -3.87 -0.43
C LEU A 108 7.82 -3.54 -0.42
N VAL A 109 7.24 -3.29 0.74
CA VAL A 109 5.80 -2.99 0.89
C VAL A 109 5.63 -1.69 1.65
N PHE A 110 4.75 -0.83 1.17
CA PHE A 110 4.31 0.34 1.93
C PHE A 110 2.82 0.63 1.77
N ALA A 111 2.25 1.21 2.83
CA ALA A 111 0.89 1.73 2.90
C ALA A 111 0.93 3.26 3.01
N LEU A 112 0.04 3.94 2.29
CA LEU A 112 -0.06 5.39 2.28
C LEU A 112 -1.19 5.86 3.21
N SER A 113 -0.91 6.80 4.10
CA SER A 113 -1.91 7.46 4.96
C SER A 113 -1.78 8.98 4.89
N SER A 114 -2.86 9.69 5.23
CA SER A 114 -2.88 11.15 5.27
C SER A 114 -2.60 11.64 6.69
N LYS A 115 -1.55 12.43 6.86
CA LYS A 115 -1.21 13.11 8.12
C LYS A 115 -1.97 14.44 8.19
N MET A 116 -3.06 14.44 8.96
CA MET A 116 -4.00 15.57 9.11
C MET A 116 -3.60 16.60 10.16
N SER A 117 -2.66 16.27 11.03
CA SER A 117 -2.10 17.18 12.03
C SER A 117 -1.13 18.20 11.43
N SER A 118 -0.89 18.17 10.12
CA SER A 118 -0.08 19.15 9.38
C SER A 118 -0.96 19.98 8.43
N THR A 119 -0.66 21.28 8.30
CA THR A 119 -1.33 22.18 7.34
C THR A 119 -0.27 22.75 6.38
N PRO A 120 -0.31 22.42 5.08
CA PRO A 120 -1.26 21.53 4.41
C PRO A 120 -1.09 20.05 4.83
N THR A 121 -2.16 19.25 4.68
CA THR A 121 -2.16 17.80 4.93
C THR A 121 -1.04 17.14 4.13
N GLN A 122 -0.26 16.28 4.79
CA GLN A 122 0.88 15.61 4.16
C GLN A 122 0.63 14.12 3.98
N ILE A 123 1.36 13.51 3.03
CA ILE A 123 1.41 12.06 2.87
C ILE A 123 2.36 11.46 3.92
N SER A 124 1.93 10.37 4.55
CA SER A 124 2.74 9.54 5.44
C SER A 124 2.85 8.11 4.90
N LEU A 125 4.06 7.57 4.84
CA LEU A 125 4.34 6.21 4.37
C LEU A 125 4.62 5.26 5.53
N PHE A 126 3.83 4.22 5.66
CA PHE A 126 4.13 3.11 6.56
C PHE A 126 4.75 1.98 5.75
N ARG A 127 6.06 1.75 5.92
CA ARG A 127 6.89 0.93 5.01
C ARG A 127 7.65 -0.16 5.74
N ASN A 128 7.94 -1.27 5.07
CA ASN A 128 8.76 -2.34 5.65
C ASN A 128 10.27 -2.19 5.38
N TYR A 129 10.70 -1.04 4.85
CA TYR A 129 12.09 -0.77 4.49
C TYR A 129 12.57 0.56 5.03
N ASN A 130 13.90 0.72 5.08
CA ASN A 130 14.58 1.93 5.51
C ASN A 130 15.56 2.44 4.44
N TYR A 131 15.93 3.71 4.51
CA TYR A 131 16.91 4.35 3.64
C TYR A 131 18.34 4.20 4.16
N SER A 132 19.29 4.51 3.28
CA SER A 132 20.72 4.37 3.50
C SER A 132 21.33 5.40 4.46
N GLY A 133 20.79 6.62 4.50
CA GLY A 133 21.26 7.73 5.34
C GLY A 133 20.79 7.69 6.80
N GLY A 134 20.19 6.59 7.25
CA GLY A 134 19.48 6.54 8.53
C GLY A 134 18.07 7.13 8.45
N GLU A 135 17.45 7.33 9.61
CA GLU A 135 16.11 7.91 9.70
C GLU A 135 16.15 9.39 9.27
N LEU A 136 15.20 9.80 8.41
CA LEU A 136 14.87 11.22 8.32
C LEU A 136 14.43 11.67 9.72
N LYS A 137 14.82 12.89 10.14
CA LYS A 137 14.27 13.53 11.35
C LYS A 137 12.78 13.74 11.13
N ASP A 138 12.00 12.74 11.45
CA ASP A 138 10.54 12.75 11.38
C ASP A 138 10.03 12.36 12.76
N ALA A 139 8.86 12.88 13.14
CA ALA A 139 8.28 12.85 14.49
C ALA A 139 7.98 11.42 15.03
N PHE A 140 8.41 10.38 14.31
CA PHE A 140 8.25 8.97 14.64
C PHE A 140 9.47 8.34 15.30
N ILE A 141 10.59 9.06 15.40
CA ILE A 141 11.70 8.65 16.25
C ILE A 141 11.27 8.99 17.68
N LEU A 142 10.73 8.02 18.41
CA LEU A 142 10.87 8.05 19.86
C LEU A 142 12.37 8.02 20.11
N ASP A 143 12.97 9.17 20.43
CA ASP A 143 14.31 9.16 21.00
C ASP A 143 14.21 8.30 22.26
N PRO A 144 14.88 7.14 22.30
CA PRO A 144 14.72 6.19 23.40
C PRO A 144 15.20 6.76 24.74
N THR A 145 15.91 7.88 24.72
CA THR A 145 16.33 8.68 25.87
C THR A 145 15.20 9.62 26.30
N GLU A 146 14.63 10.36 25.35
CA GLU A 146 13.54 11.31 25.58
C GLU A 146 12.25 10.59 26.01
N ALA A 147 11.94 9.45 25.39
CA ALA A 147 10.83 8.57 25.77
C ALA A 147 10.96 8.00 27.19
N ARG A 148 12.20 7.73 27.65
CA ARG A 148 12.46 7.27 29.03
C ARG A 148 12.27 8.40 30.03
N GLN A 149 12.76 9.59 29.70
CA GLN A 149 12.54 10.79 30.51
C GLN A 149 11.03 11.11 30.65
N GLU A 150 10.26 11.00 29.57
CA GLU A 150 8.80 11.20 29.60
C GLU A 150 8.05 10.15 30.43
N LEU A 151 8.53 8.89 30.43
CA LEU A 151 7.95 7.80 31.22
C LEU A 151 8.45 7.76 32.67
N GLY A 152 9.32 8.68 33.08
CA GLY A 152 9.92 8.71 34.42
C GLY A 152 10.79 7.49 34.72
N LEU A 153 11.29 6.83 33.69
CA LEU A 153 12.19 5.67 33.80
C LEU A 153 13.63 6.18 33.99
N PRO A 154 14.45 5.53 34.85
CA PRO A 154 15.85 5.85 34.97
C PRO A 154 16.57 5.78 33.61
N GLU A 155 17.50 6.70 33.33
CA GLU A 155 18.31 6.67 32.09
C GLU A 155 19.21 5.43 32.02
N GLU A 156 19.52 4.83 33.18
CA GLU A 156 20.28 3.59 33.28
C GLU A 156 19.35 2.39 33.47
N ASP A 157 19.23 1.57 32.41
CA ASP A 157 18.66 0.23 32.50
C ASP A 157 19.78 -0.83 32.54
N ASP A 158 19.47 -2.01 33.09
CA ASP A 158 20.26 -3.26 32.95
C ASP A 158 20.58 -3.61 31.47
N ILE A 159 19.80 -3.04 30.53
CA ILE A 159 20.00 -3.12 29.09
C ILE A 159 21.24 -2.32 28.65
N SER A 160 21.55 -1.19 29.29
CA SER A 160 22.77 -0.42 29.02
C SER A 160 24.00 -1.26 29.38
N ALA A 161 23.99 -1.93 30.54
CA ALA A 161 25.02 -2.90 30.94
C ALA A 161 25.09 -4.15 30.02
N LEU A 162 23.96 -4.60 29.44
CA LEU A 162 23.92 -5.65 28.42
C LEU A 162 24.47 -5.18 27.06
N MET A 163 24.20 -3.94 26.66
CA MET A 163 24.67 -3.34 25.41
C MET A 163 26.17 -3.00 25.47
N THR A 164 26.69 -2.54 26.61
CA THR A 164 28.14 -2.36 26.82
C THR A 164 28.89 -3.70 26.79
N ASN A 165 28.25 -4.78 27.26
CA ASN A 165 28.77 -6.15 27.15
C ASN A 165 28.65 -6.72 25.72
N TRP A 166 27.69 -6.24 24.91
CA TRP A 166 27.52 -6.65 23.51
C TRP A 166 28.51 -5.93 22.59
N GLU A 167 28.76 -4.63 22.79
CA GLU A 167 29.81 -3.88 22.10
C GLU A 167 31.21 -4.49 22.36
N ASN A 168 31.45 -5.01 23.57
CA ASN A 168 32.71 -5.67 23.94
C ASN A 168 32.82 -7.14 23.52
N LYS A 169 31.72 -7.82 23.19
CA LYS A 169 31.74 -9.18 22.63
C LYS A 169 31.68 -9.14 21.11
N GLY A 170 32.74 -8.61 20.51
CA GLY A 170 33.17 -8.86 19.13
C GLY A 170 32.04 -9.23 18.17
N SER A 171 31.04 -8.36 18.01
CA SER A 171 30.07 -8.50 16.94
C SER A 171 30.85 -8.25 15.65
N LYS A 172 31.08 -9.31 14.87
CA LYS A 172 31.62 -9.15 13.52
C LYS A 172 30.64 -8.28 12.76
N SER A 173 30.99 -7.01 12.63
CA SER A 173 30.34 -6.01 11.80
C SER A 173 30.08 -6.63 10.43
N GLY A 174 28.84 -7.05 10.21
CA GLY A 174 28.37 -7.41 8.89
C GLY A 174 28.14 -6.11 8.15
N THR A 175 29.02 -5.77 7.22
CA THR A 175 28.82 -4.64 6.32
C THR A 175 27.61 -4.93 5.43
N CYS A 176 26.48 -4.29 5.73
CA CYS A 176 25.40 -4.12 4.77
C CYS A 176 25.92 -3.30 3.58
N ALA A 177 25.50 -3.66 2.37
CA ALA A 177 25.92 -3.02 1.13
C ALA A 177 25.86 -1.48 1.22
N THR A 178 26.88 -0.82 0.69
CA THR A 178 26.97 0.64 0.55
C THR A 178 25.81 1.17 -0.29
N ARG A 179 25.08 2.18 0.21
CA ARG A 179 23.86 2.71 -0.43
C ARG A 179 23.87 4.24 -0.52
N THR A 180 23.26 4.76 -1.58
CA THR A 180 23.34 6.12 -2.10
C THR A 180 22.08 6.97 -1.76
N ARG A 181 22.25 8.09 -1.02
CA ARG A 181 21.36 9.29 -0.78
C ARG A 181 20.25 9.32 0.31
N GLU A 182 19.90 10.57 0.70
CA GLU A 182 19.14 11.09 1.86
C GLU A 182 17.60 10.85 1.83
N GLY A 183 17.12 9.64 2.10
CA GLY A 183 15.71 9.44 2.53
C GLY A 183 14.59 9.69 1.50
N SER A 184 13.34 9.39 1.88
CA SER A 184 12.14 9.76 1.11
C SER A 184 11.83 11.25 1.17
N ARG A 185 11.21 11.79 0.12
CA ARG A 185 10.54 13.10 0.21
C ARG A 185 9.30 13.11 1.12
N HIS A 186 8.73 11.94 1.41
CA HIS A 186 7.49 11.77 2.16
C HIS A 186 7.79 11.31 3.59
N ALA A 187 7.10 11.94 4.55
CA ALA A 187 7.11 11.55 5.95
C ALA A 187 6.68 10.09 6.10
N GLY A 188 7.01 9.47 7.22
CA GLY A 188 6.58 8.10 7.50
C GLY A 188 7.50 7.30 8.41
N SER A 189 7.08 6.07 8.69
CA SER A 189 7.77 5.18 9.62
C SER A 189 7.80 3.73 9.14
N PHE A 190 8.88 3.04 9.49
CA PHE A 190 8.98 1.58 9.41
C PHE A 190 8.91 0.91 10.79
N ARG A 191 8.90 1.70 11.87
CA ARG A 191 8.80 1.26 13.27
C ARG A 191 7.36 1.30 13.76
N VAL A 192 6.44 0.82 12.93
CA VAL A 192 5.01 0.79 13.22
C VAL A 192 4.51 -0.63 13.13
N LEU A 193 3.55 -1.00 13.99
CA LEU A 193 2.87 -2.28 13.87
C LEU A 193 2.07 -2.33 12.57
N GLN A 194 2.09 -3.47 11.90
CA GLN A 194 1.36 -3.66 10.64
C GLN A 194 -0.15 -3.36 10.80
N ARG A 195 -0.75 -3.73 11.93
CA ARG A 195 -2.16 -3.39 12.22
C ARG A 195 -2.41 -1.89 12.39
N ALA A 196 -1.48 -1.16 12.98
CA ALA A 196 -1.61 0.28 13.19
C ALA A 196 -1.46 1.02 11.85
N ALA A 197 -0.50 0.59 11.03
CA ALA A 197 -0.35 1.07 9.66
C ALA A 197 -1.62 0.86 8.83
N LEU A 198 -2.23 -0.33 8.88
CA LEU A 198 -3.49 -0.58 8.17
C LEU A 198 -4.66 0.23 8.74
N ARG A 199 -4.80 0.34 10.06
CA ARG A 199 -5.88 1.11 10.67
C ARG A 199 -5.81 2.60 10.30
N ALA A 200 -4.61 3.15 10.17
CA ALA A 200 -4.37 4.53 9.77
C ALA A 200 -4.67 4.77 8.28
N THR A 201 -4.21 3.90 7.38
CA THR A 201 -4.45 4.04 5.93
C THR A 201 -5.92 3.81 5.52
N THR A 202 -6.71 3.07 6.30
CA THR A 202 -8.14 2.80 6.00
C THR A 202 -9.11 3.68 6.80
N ALA A 203 -8.62 4.66 7.57
CA ALA A 203 -9.44 5.52 8.42
C ALA A 203 -10.23 6.57 7.60
N ALA A 204 -11.15 6.10 6.76
CA ALA A 204 -11.88 6.95 5.82
C ALA A 204 -12.81 7.89 6.61
N PRO A 205 -12.78 9.22 6.33
CA PRO A 205 -13.68 10.17 6.96
C PRO A 205 -15.13 9.73 6.75
N THR A 206 -16.00 9.99 7.73
CA THR A 206 -17.40 9.53 7.80
C THR A 206 -17.61 8.03 8.00
N PHE A 207 -16.66 7.17 7.62
CA PHE A 207 -16.72 5.72 7.85
C PHE A 207 -16.08 5.33 9.19
N PHE A 208 -14.83 5.72 9.41
CA PHE A 208 -14.04 5.35 10.59
C PHE A 208 -13.49 6.59 11.30
N LYS A 209 -13.22 6.49 12.60
CA LYS A 209 -12.56 7.59 13.31
C LYS A 209 -11.10 7.73 12.83
N PRO A 210 -10.57 8.97 12.78
CA PRO A 210 -9.15 9.22 12.64
C PRO A 210 -8.33 8.46 13.70
N VAL A 211 -7.09 8.11 13.35
CA VAL A 211 -6.17 7.39 14.22
C VAL A 211 -5.15 8.36 14.80
N LEU A 212 -5.12 8.49 16.12
CA LEU A 212 -4.06 9.22 16.80
C LEU A 212 -2.89 8.27 17.07
N MET A 213 -1.72 8.55 16.51
CA MET A 213 -0.52 7.75 16.71
C MET A 213 0.68 8.68 16.88
N SER A 214 1.44 8.49 17.96
CA SER A 214 2.64 9.32 18.26
C SER A 214 2.36 10.83 18.25
N GLY A 215 1.23 11.27 18.81
CA GLY A 215 0.84 12.69 18.88
C GLY A 215 0.32 13.29 17.58
N GLU A 216 0.26 12.51 16.50
CA GLU A 216 -0.13 12.95 15.16
C GLU A 216 -1.43 12.27 14.72
N LEU A 217 -2.23 12.99 13.92
CA LEU A 217 -3.54 12.52 13.48
C LEU A 217 -3.46 11.95 12.06
N TYR A 218 -3.83 10.69 11.91
CA TYR A 218 -3.84 9.97 10.65
C TYR A 218 -5.26 9.66 10.18
N CYS A 219 -5.48 9.83 8.89
CA CYS A 219 -6.69 9.45 8.19
C CYS A 219 -6.36 8.64 6.94
N ASP A 220 -7.41 8.17 6.27
CA ASP A 220 -7.27 7.42 5.03
C ASP A 220 -6.38 8.15 4.01
N GLY A 221 -5.46 7.40 3.42
CA GLY A 221 -4.54 7.94 2.41
C GLY A 221 -5.25 8.41 1.15
N GLY A 222 -6.47 7.93 0.89
CA GLY A 222 -7.32 8.32 -0.24
C GLY A 222 -7.75 9.78 -0.24
N ILE A 223 -7.57 10.49 0.87
CA ILE A 223 -7.83 11.94 0.95
C ILE A 223 -6.76 12.74 0.21
N VAL A 224 -5.51 12.25 0.19
CA VAL A 224 -4.38 12.95 -0.42
C VAL A 224 -3.86 12.22 -1.65
N ALA A 225 -3.84 10.88 -1.63
CA ALA A 225 -3.33 10.06 -2.71
C ALA A 225 -4.01 8.68 -2.75
N SER A 226 -5.17 8.61 -3.40
CA SER A 226 -5.88 7.34 -3.66
C SER A 226 -5.15 6.41 -4.62
N ASN A 227 -4.33 6.97 -5.50
CA ASN A 227 -3.46 6.25 -6.42
C ASN A 227 -1.99 6.40 -5.98
N PRO A 228 -1.38 5.40 -5.32
CA PRO A 228 -0.01 5.49 -4.80
C PRO A 228 1.06 5.35 -5.89
N THR A 229 0.70 5.22 -7.18
CA THR A 229 1.66 4.93 -8.26
C THR A 229 2.78 5.97 -8.36
N ALA A 230 2.47 7.27 -8.31
CA ALA A 230 3.50 8.32 -8.39
C ALA A 230 4.46 8.27 -7.20
N VAL A 231 3.92 8.00 -6.00
CA VAL A 231 4.71 7.82 -4.77
C VAL A 231 5.58 6.57 -4.87
N ALA A 232 5.05 5.46 -5.38
CA ALA A 232 5.81 4.21 -5.56
C ALA A 232 6.97 4.38 -6.54
N VAL A 233 6.76 5.10 -7.66
CA VAL A 233 7.83 5.41 -8.61
C VAL A 233 8.89 6.31 -8.00
N HIS A 234 8.48 7.30 -7.20
CA HIS A 234 9.42 8.12 -6.44
C HIS A 234 10.25 7.27 -5.46
N GLU A 235 9.59 6.43 -4.66
CA GLU A 235 10.25 5.55 -3.69
C GLU A 235 11.22 4.57 -4.35
N ALA A 236 10.83 3.95 -5.46
CA ALA A 236 11.70 3.05 -6.22
C ALA A 236 12.96 3.77 -6.73
N ARG A 237 12.81 4.97 -7.30
CA ARG A 237 13.95 5.80 -7.76
C ARG A 237 14.84 6.28 -6.61
N THR A 238 14.25 6.53 -5.44
CA THR A 238 14.99 6.95 -4.24
C THR A 238 15.79 5.77 -3.66
N LEU A 239 15.20 4.58 -3.60
CA LEU A 239 15.88 3.38 -3.09
C LEU A 239 16.93 2.83 -4.05
N PHE A 240 16.67 2.94 -5.36
CA PHE A 240 17.50 2.38 -6.42
C PHE A 240 17.76 3.42 -7.52
N PRO A 241 18.59 4.45 -7.26
CA PRO A 241 18.79 5.55 -8.20
C PRO A 241 19.43 5.11 -9.52
N ASP A 242 20.26 4.07 -9.48
CA ASP A 242 21.00 3.55 -10.64
C ASP A 242 20.30 2.34 -11.30
N VAL A 243 19.15 1.91 -10.78
CA VAL A 243 18.39 0.77 -11.34
C VAL A 243 17.18 1.31 -12.11
N PRO A 244 17.09 1.06 -13.43
CA PRO A 244 15.93 1.48 -14.19
C PRO A 244 14.68 0.70 -13.76
N ILE A 245 13.54 1.39 -13.69
CA ILE A 245 12.25 0.74 -13.46
C ILE A 245 11.79 0.14 -14.79
N GLU A 246 11.70 -1.19 -14.86
CA GLU A 246 11.26 -1.89 -16.08
C GLU A 246 9.77 -1.69 -16.34
N MET A 247 8.95 -1.87 -15.30
CA MET A 247 7.50 -1.79 -15.40
C MET A 247 6.83 -1.32 -14.12
N VAL A 248 5.64 -0.73 -14.29
CA VAL A 248 4.74 -0.31 -13.21
C VAL A 248 3.35 -0.81 -13.55
N VAL A 249 2.76 -1.59 -12.65
CA VAL A 249 1.38 -2.09 -12.79
C VAL A 249 0.51 -1.42 -11.73
N SER A 250 -0.55 -0.75 -12.17
CA SER A 250 -1.50 -0.05 -11.32
C SER A 250 -2.88 -0.70 -11.44
N CYS A 251 -3.39 -1.27 -10.35
CA CYS A 251 -4.73 -1.87 -10.27
C CYS A 251 -5.68 -0.93 -9.54
N GLY A 252 -6.70 -0.44 -10.24
CA GLY A 252 -7.75 0.40 -9.68
C GLY A 252 -8.86 -0.41 -9.02
N THR A 253 -9.74 0.29 -8.30
CA THR A 253 -10.90 -0.30 -7.63
C THR A 253 -12.19 -0.27 -8.46
N GLY A 254 -12.09 0.13 -9.73
CA GLY A 254 -13.21 0.41 -10.61
C GLY A 254 -13.41 1.90 -10.82
N ALA A 255 -13.82 2.28 -12.04
CA ALA A 255 -14.27 3.63 -12.38
C ALA A 255 -15.78 3.63 -12.61
N PHE A 256 -16.43 4.75 -12.36
CA PHE A 256 -17.85 4.95 -12.65
C PHE A 256 -18.03 5.78 -13.91
N TYR A 257 -19.17 5.62 -14.59
CA TYR A 257 -19.56 6.56 -15.63
C TYR A 257 -19.78 7.96 -15.03
N GLU A 258 -19.38 8.97 -15.78
CA GLU A 258 -19.62 10.36 -15.38
C GLU A 258 -21.13 10.63 -15.40
N GLU A 259 -21.70 10.85 -14.22
CA GLU A 259 -23.09 11.27 -14.07
C GLU A 259 -23.15 12.65 -13.42
N LYS A 260 -23.71 13.62 -14.15
CA LYS A 260 -23.94 14.97 -13.61
C LYS A 260 -25.02 14.92 -12.54
N SER A 261 -24.59 14.83 -11.29
CA SER A 261 -25.49 14.89 -10.15
C SER A 261 -25.92 16.34 -9.87
N PRO A 262 -27.20 16.61 -9.54
CA PRO A 262 -27.58 17.91 -9.00
C PRO A 262 -26.83 18.18 -7.68
N PRO A 263 -26.47 19.44 -7.37
CA PRO A 263 -25.70 19.76 -6.17
C PRO A 263 -26.46 19.31 -4.91
N ARG A 264 -25.86 18.40 -4.14
CA ARG A 264 -26.40 17.96 -2.85
C ARG A 264 -26.07 19.03 -1.80
N ILE A 265 -27.05 19.83 -1.42
CA ILE A 265 -26.88 20.88 -0.41
C ILE A 265 -27.07 20.26 0.98
N GLY A 266 -25.97 19.86 1.61
CA GLY A 266 -25.90 19.34 2.97
C GLY A 266 -24.46 18.98 3.35
N TRP A 267 -24.08 19.13 4.62
CA TRP A 267 -22.71 18.87 5.08
C TRP A 267 -22.22 17.44 4.76
N ASP A 268 -23.09 16.44 4.87
CA ASP A 268 -22.78 15.05 4.51
C ASP A 268 -22.57 14.87 3.00
N GLY A 269 -23.32 15.60 2.17
CA GLY A 269 -23.21 15.58 0.71
C GLY A 269 -21.92 16.21 0.21
N ILE A 270 -21.51 17.32 0.84
CA ILE A 270 -20.27 18.04 0.51
C ILE A 270 -19.05 17.21 0.94
N ILE A 271 -19.06 16.64 2.15
CA ILE A 271 -17.96 15.78 2.62
C ILE A 271 -17.85 14.52 1.77
N GLY A 272 -18.99 13.88 1.43
CA GLY A 272 -19.01 12.73 0.53
C GLY A 272 -18.47 13.05 -0.86
N GLN A 273 -18.78 14.22 -1.42
CA GLN A 273 -18.20 14.68 -2.69
C GLN A 273 -16.70 14.93 -2.58
N ILE A 274 -16.21 15.54 -1.51
CA ILE A 274 -14.78 15.75 -1.28
C ILE A 274 -14.04 14.41 -1.18
N VAL A 275 -14.59 13.44 -0.44
CA VAL A 275 -14.00 12.10 -0.33
C VAL A 275 -13.99 11.42 -1.71
N ASN A 276 -15.11 11.42 -2.43
CA ASN A 276 -15.21 10.79 -3.74
C ASN A 276 -14.28 11.44 -4.78
N SER A 277 -14.18 12.76 -4.79
CA SER A 277 -13.27 13.51 -5.67
C SER A 277 -11.80 13.36 -5.28
N ALA A 278 -11.48 13.29 -3.98
CA ALA A 278 -10.14 12.98 -3.50
C ALA A 278 -9.72 11.53 -3.83
N THR A 279 -10.71 10.62 -3.89
CA THR A 279 -10.48 9.24 -4.29
C THR A 279 -10.36 9.02 -5.80
N ASP A 280 -10.53 10.04 -6.63
CA ASP A 280 -10.38 9.93 -8.09
C ASP A 280 -8.91 9.76 -8.50
N GLY A 281 -8.50 8.50 -8.65
CA GLY A 281 -7.13 8.12 -9.02
C GLY A 281 -6.77 8.35 -10.49
N GLU A 282 -7.71 8.83 -11.31
CA GLU A 282 -7.53 8.95 -12.77
C GLU A 282 -6.63 10.12 -13.16
N GLN A 283 -6.60 11.22 -12.39
CA GLN A 283 -5.65 12.32 -12.62
C GLN A 283 -4.20 11.85 -12.54
N ILE A 284 -3.87 11.05 -11.51
CA ILE A 284 -2.53 10.46 -11.37
C ILE A 284 -2.28 9.45 -12.49
N HIS A 285 -3.29 8.69 -12.92
CA HIS A 285 -3.15 7.79 -14.06
C HIS A 285 -2.72 8.55 -15.32
N HIS A 286 -3.40 9.64 -15.68
CA HIS A 286 -3.06 10.42 -16.88
C HIS A 286 -1.65 11.00 -16.82
N ILE A 287 -1.24 11.53 -15.67
CA ILE A 287 0.14 12.01 -15.46
C ILE A 287 1.16 10.87 -15.66
N MET A 288 0.90 9.70 -15.07
CA MET A 288 1.80 8.56 -15.19
C MET A 288 1.81 7.98 -16.62
N GLU A 289 0.69 8.03 -17.32
CA GLU A 289 0.59 7.64 -18.73
C GLU A 289 1.33 8.61 -19.65
N ASP A 290 1.27 9.91 -19.40
CA ASP A 290 2.04 10.89 -20.16
C ASP A 290 3.54 10.78 -19.91
N ILE A 291 3.97 10.36 -18.71
CA ILE A 291 5.39 10.25 -18.34
C ILE A 291 5.99 8.89 -18.70
N LEU A 292 5.24 7.80 -18.51
CA LEU A 292 5.70 6.40 -18.62
C LEU A 292 4.93 5.57 -19.65
N GLY A 293 3.90 6.12 -20.27
CA GLY A 293 3.11 5.40 -21.28
C GLY A 293 3.86 5.23 -22.60
N GLN A 294 3.39 4.31 -23.42
CA GLN A 294 3.93 4.05 -24.76
C GLN A 294 3.35 4.99 -25.84
N GLY A 295 2.49 5.94 -25.46
CA GLY A 295 1.77 6.84 -26.37
C GLY A 295 2.60 8.04 -26.85
N GLY A 296 2.21 8.60 -28.01
CA GLY A 296 2.89 9.74 -28.65
C GLY A 296 2.90 11.06 -27.85
N THR A 297 2.16 11.15 -26.73
CA THR A 297 2.17 12.32 -25.82
C THR A 297 3.40 12.36 -24.89
N ALA A 298 4.04 11.20 -24.64
CA ALA A 298 5.28 11.11 -23.86
C ALA A 298 6.53 11.55 -24.64
N GLN A 299 6.38 11.94 -25.92
CA GLN A 299 7.45 12.53 -26.73
C GLN A 299 7.58 14.03 -26.43
N LEU A 300 8.15 14.36 -25.28
CA LEU A 300 8.72 15.69 -25.06
C LEU A 300 10.05 15.80 -25.85
N GLY A 301 9.95 15.81 -27.18
CA GLY A 301 11.08 15.81 -28.13
C GLY A 301 11.43 14.42 -28.70
N LYS A 302 12.60 14.32 -29.37
CA LYS A 302 13.10 13.09 -30.04
C LYS A 302 13.61 12.00 -29.08
N SER A 303 13.35 12.12 -27.78
CA SER A 303 13.87 11.23 -26.75
C SER A 303 12.73 10.78 -25.85
N SER A 304 12.48 9.47 -25.79
CA SER A 304 11.59 8.87 -24.79
C SER A 304 12.12 9.22 -23.39
N VAL A 305 11.26 9.79 -22.54
CA VAL A 305 11.62 10.28 -21.19
C VAL A 305 11.94 9.11 -20.24
N SER A 306 11.33 7.95 -20.45
CA SER A 306 11.60 6.73 -19.69
C SER A 306 11.30 5.48 -20.52
N GLN A 307 12.14 4.46 -20.41
CA GLN A 307 11.87 3.12 -21.00
C GLN A 307 10.92 2.27 -20.15
N THR A 308 10.49 2.79 -18.99
CA THR A 308 9.55 2.11 -18.08
C THR A 308 8.20 1.89 -18.75
N ARG A 309 7.68 0.67 -18.68
CA ARG A 309 6.34 0.34 -19.18
C ARG A 309 5.30 0.56 -18.09
N TYR A 310 4.26 1.34 -18.38
CA TYR A 310 3.16 1.55 -17.44
C TYR A 310 1.88 0.86 -17.88
N TYR A 311 1.30 0.04 -16.99
CA TYR A 311 0.07 -0.71 -17.21
C TYR A 311 -0.97 -0.34 -16.16
N ARG A 312 -2.13 0.15 -16.60
CA ARG A 312 -3.29 0.45 -15.76
C ARG A 312 -4.42 -0.54 -16.06
N PHE A 313 -4.94 -1.16 -14.99
CA PHE A 313 -6.16 -1.96 -15.02
C PHE A 313 -7.20 -1.31 -14.13
N ASN A 314 -8.22 -0.71 -14.73
CA ASN A 314 -9.32 -0.08 -14.00
C ASN A 314 -10.62 -0.24 -14.82
N PRO A 315 -11.46 -1.27 -14.55
CA PRO A 315 -12.68 -1.48 -15.30
C PRO A 315 -13.73 -0.41 -14.97
N ILE A 316 -14.58 -0.08 -15.92
CA ILE A 316 -15.79 0.68 -15.64
C ILE A 316 -16.81 -0.28 -15.01
N ILE A 317 -17.21 0.00 -13.77
CA ILE A 317 -18.04 -0.90 -12.95
C ILE A 317 -19.53 -0.56 -12.98
N GLY A 318 -19.91 0.64 -13.44
CA GLY A 318 -21.31 1.05 -13.54
C GLY A 318 -21.51 2.54 -13.28
N MET A 319 -22.70 2.89 -12.83
CA MET A 319 -23.05 4.24 -12.36
C MET A 319 -22.58 4.45 -10.91
N PRO A 320 -22.34 5.70 -10.45
CA PRO A 320 -21.80 5.97 -9.11
C PRO A 320 -22.61 5.38 -7.93
N ASN A 321 -23.92 5.17 -8.11
CA ASN A 321 -24.79 4.59 -7.08
C ASN A 321 -24.91 3.06 -7.16
N ASP A 322 -24.34 2.43 -8.20
CA ASP A 322 -24.46 0.99 -8.38
C ASP A 322 -23.62 0.24 -7.33
N PHE A 323 -22.40 0.68 -7.04
CA PHE A 323 -21.52 -0.04 -6.12
C PHE A 323 -20.92 0.91 -5.07
N PRO A 324 -21.59 1.14 -3.93
CA PRO A 324 -21.04 1.95 -2.86
C PRO A 324 -19.80 1.29 -2.23
N ILE A 325 -18.95 2.09 -1.59
CA ILE A 325 -17.67 1.60 -1.01
C ILE A 325 -17.87 0.59 0.13
N ASP A 326 -19.01 0.63 0.82
CA ASP A 326 -19.38 -0.28 1.91
C ASP A 326 -20.27 -1.46 1.46
N GLU A 327 -20.29 -1.79 0.16
CA GLU A 327 -21.01 -2.95 -0.36
C GLU A 327 -20.48 -4.27 0.25
N ILE A 328 -21.40 -5.09 0.76
CA ILE A 328 -21.10 -6.36 1.45
C ILE A 328 -21.92 -7.54 0.92
N ASP A 329 -22.88 -7.29 0.03
CA ASP A 329 -23.73 -8.33 -0.55
C ASP A 329 -22.90 -9.27 -1.43
N PRO A 330 -22.78 -10.57 -1.11
CA PRO A 330 -21.98 -11.51 -1.88
C PRO A 330 -22.37 -11.59 -3.36
N ASP A 331 -23.65 -11.44 -3.70
CA ASP A 331 -24.10 -11.54 -5.08
C ASP A 331 -23.63 -10.33 -5.88
N ARG A 332 -23.67 -9.13 -5.26
CA ARG A 332 -23.15 -7.88 -5.84
C ARG A 332 -21.63 -7.87 -5.95
N LEU A 333 -20.93 -8.41 -4.94
CA LEU A 333 -19.47 -8.59 -5.00
C LEU A 333 -19.07 -9.59 -6.10
N SER A 334 -19.85 -10.65 -6.30
CA SER A 334 -19.66 -11.58 -7.42
C SER A 334 -19.88 -10.88 -8.77
N GLU A 335 -20.92 -10.05 -8.88
CA GLU A 335 -21.17 -9.24 -10.07
C GLU A 335 -19.99 -8.31 -10.41
N LEU A 336 -19.42 -7.62 -9.41
CA LEU A 336 -18.21 -6.79 -9.58
C LEU A 336 -17.01 -7.60 -10.07
N SER A 337 -16.82 -8.79 -9.52
CA SER A 337 -15.78 -9.72 -9.96
C SER A 337 -16.01 -10.11 -11.42
N ASP A 338 -17.23 -10.45 -11.81
CA ASP A 338 -17.57 -10.85 -13.18
C ASP A 338 -17.40 -9.72 -14.19
N ILE A 339 -17.80 -8.49 -13.84
CA ILE A 339 -17.54 -7.29 -14.65
C ILE A 339 -16.03 -7.13 -14.88
N THR A 340 -15.24 -7.27 -13.81
CA THR A 340 -13.79 -7.15 -13.89
C THR A 340 -13.18 -8.25 -14.75
N MET A 341 -13.61 -9.50 -14.59
CA MET A 341 -13.12 -10.62 -15.39
C MET A 341 -13.49 -10.48 -16.88
N LYS A 342 -14.66 -9.92 -17.20
CA LYS A 342 -15.04 -9.57 -18.58
C LYS A 342 -14.13 -8.49 -19.15
N TYR A 343 -13.83 -7.45 -18.37
CA TYR A 343 -12.88 -6.41 -18.76
C TYR A 343 -11.47 -6.98 -19.02
N MET A 344 -10.97 -7.82 -18.12
CA MET A 344 -9.63 -8.42 -18.28
C MET A 344 -9.53 -9.31 -19.53
N LYS A 345 -10.64 -9.90 -20.01
CA LYS A 345 -10.70 -10.71 -21.23
C LYS A 345 -10.72 -9.88 -22.53
N GLN A 346 -10.88 -8.56 -22.45
CA GLN A 346 -10.89 -7.72 -23.65
C GLN A 346 -9.54 -7.79 -24.37
N PRO A 347 -9.50 -7.70 -25.71
CA PRO A 347 -8.26 -7.84 -26.49
C PRO A 347 -7.15 -6.87 -26.07
N GLU A 348 -7.51 -5.64 -25.69
CA GLU A 348 -6.55 -4.63 -25.21
C GLU A 348 -5.90 -5.05 -23.89
N GLN A 349 -6.68 -5.55 -22.93
CA GLN A 349 -6.15 -5.96 -21.63
C GLN A 349 -5.35 -7.26 -21.75
N GLN A 350 -5.80 -8.20 -22.60
CA GLN A 350 -5.04 -9.41 -22.91
C GLN A 350 -3.68 -9.09 -23.55
N LYS A 351 -3.60 -8.06 -24.39
CA LYS A 351 -2.32 -7.57 -24.92
C LYS A 351 -1.41 -7.08 -23.79
N LYS A 352 -1.90 -6.24 -22.88
CA LYS A 352 -1.13 -5.76 -21.72
C LYS A 352 -0.63 -6.90 -20.84
N LEU A 353 -1.49 -7.88 -20.55
CA LEU A 353 -1.15 -9.08 -19.77
C LEU A 353 -0.04 -9.89 -20.44
N LYS A 354 -0.09 -10.05 -21.77
CA LYS A 354 0.96 -10.74 -22.52
C LYS A 354 2.30 -10.00 -22.43
N GLU A 355 2.29 -8.68 -22.61
CA GLU A 355 3.52 -7.87 -22.50
C GLU A 355 4.13 -7.90 -21.09
N ILE A 356 3.28 -7.94 -20.05
CA ILE A 356 3.71 -8.13 -18.65
C ILE A 356 4.41 -9.49 -18.49
N SER A 357 3.79 -10.55 -18.99
CA SER A 357 4.34 -11.91 -18.94
C SER A 357 5.68 -12.01 -19.66
N GLU A 358 5.78 -11.46 -20.88
CA GLU A 358 7.01 -11.40 -21.66
C GLU A 358 8.13 -10.58 -20.97
N THR A 359 7.77 -9.52 -20.25
CA THR A 359 8.74 -8.71 -19.49
C THR A 359 9.30 -9.50 -18.31
N LEU A 360 8.49 -10.35 -17.67
CA LEU A 360 8.90 -11.13 -16.50
C LEU A 360 9.59 -12.45 -16.87
N ASP A 361 9.29 -13.06 -18.03
CA ASP A 361 9.82 -14.36 -18.49
C ASP A 361 11.33 -14.39 -18.79
N GLY A 362 12.04 -13.28 -18.64
CA GLY A 362 13.50 -13.19 -18.80
C GLY A 362 14.25 -12.61 -17.59
N THR A 363 13.54 -12.13 -16.56
CA THR A 363 14.14 -11.42 -15.44
C THR A 363 14.26 -12.36 -14.24
N PRO A 364 15.48 -12.66 -13.76
CA PRO A 364 15.61 -13.50 -12.58
C PRO A 364 14.94 -12.80 -11.40
N THR A 365 13.95 -13.45 -10.80
CA THR A 365 13.17 -12.87 -9.69
C THR A 365 14.10 -12.49 -8.54
N TRP A 366 13.72 -11.49 -7.73
CA TRP A 366 14.49 -11.10 -6.53
C TRP A 366 14.87 -12.33 -5.67
N LYS A 367 13.96 -13.30 -5.55
CA LYS A 367 14.22 -14.58 -4.87
C LYS A 367 15.34 -15.41 -5.54
N GLN A 368 15.35 -15.50 -6.87
CA GLN A 368 16.43 -16.16 -7.61
C GLN A 368 17.75 -15.42 -7.47
N GLN A 369 17.74 -14.08 -7.51
CA GLN A 369 18.94 -13.27 -7.31
C GLN A 369 19.50 -13.42 -5.89
N VAL A 370 18.64 -13.31 -4.87
CA VAL A 370 19.01 -13.53 -3.46
C VAL A 370 19.54 -14.94 -3.25
N SER A 371 18.87 -15.96 -3.79
CA SER A 371 19.33 -17.35 -3.71
C SER A 371 20.70 -17.54 -4.38
N GLN A 372 20.92 -16.92 -5.54
CA GLN A 372 22.21 -16.93 -6.23
C GLN A 372 23.30 -16.26 -5.38
N ILE A 373 23.03 -15.09 -4.80
CA ILE A 373 23.95 -14.37 -3.91
C ILE A 373 24.30 -15.22 -2.68
N PHE A 374 23.31 -15.78 -1.99
CA PHE A 374 23.54 -16.66 -0.84
C PHE A 374 24.31 -17.94 -1.22
N SER A 375 24.03 -18.52 -2.39
CA SER A 375 24.77 -19.69 -2.89
C SER A 375 26.23 -19.37 -3.22
N HIS A 376 26.49 -18.17 -3.74
CA HIS A 376 27.84 -17.68 -4.02
C HIS A 376 28.62 -17.42 -2.73
N LEU A 377 28.00 -16.78 -1.74
CA LEU A 377 28.58 -16.54 -0.42
C LEU A 377 28.87 -17.84 0.35
N LYS A 378 28.06 -18.89 0.17
CA LYS A 378 28.31 -20.23 0.73
C LYS A 378 29.46 -20.97 0.05
N LYS A 379 29.75 -20.71 -1.23
CA LYS A 379 30.87 -21.32 -1.96
C LYS A 379 32.22 -20.65 -1.67
N GLN A 380 32.21 -19.44 -1.09
CA GLN A 380 33.42 -18.70 -0.70
C GLN A 380 33.82 -18.90 0.77
N LYS A 381 33.04 -19.66 1.55
CA LYS A 381 33.42 -20.19 2.86
C LYS A 381 33.76 -21.67 2.72
#